data_AF-A0A7X8VSR2-F1
#
_entry.id   AF-A0A7X8VSR2-F1
#
_cell.length_a   1.000
_cell.length_b   1.000
_cell.length_c   1.000
_cell.angle_alpha   90.00
_cell.angle_beta   90.00
_cell.angle_gamma   90.00
#
_symmetry.space_group_name_H-M   'P 1'
#
loop_
_entity.id
_entity.type
_entity.pdbx_description
1 polymer ?
#
loop_
_entity_poly.entity_id
_entity_poly.type
_entity_poly.pdbx_seq_one_letter_code
_entity_poly.pdbx_strand_id
1 'polypeptide(L)'
;MKRQLKPLKYYLFTFLLSAIIVAGYTLYMVLTGRAEISELTSLFFVPPVFTGIYWLGDFLLDKIARKKQKNDYEAEFVQEINKKMHESKAFILEDYRKLQQDQKFQGSLKIAYQIAKNGENEQWTLEKLEKRFRSQTLEARAMKFVIEHVREVRESLGKSQATSEKEGQL
;
A
#
# COMPACT_ATOMS: atom_id res chain seq x y z
N MET A 1 1.07 -8.26 -1.00
CA MET A 1 0.07 -9.25 -1.49
C MET A 1 -1.20 -8.49 -1.89
N LYS A 2 -1.66 -8.60 -3.14
CA LYS A 2 -2.92 -7.99 -3.59
C LYS A 2 -4.08 -8.71 -2.90
N ARG A 3 -4.78 -8.06 -1.97
CA ARG A 3 -6.02 -8.60 -1.40
C ARG A 3 -7.11 -8.41 -2.46
N GLN A 4 -7.38 -9.47 -3.22
CA GLN A 4 -8.51 -9.48 -4.14
C GLN A 4 -9.78 -9.59 -3.30
N LEU A 5 -10.75 -8.69 -3.53
CA LEU A 5 -12.12 -8.86 -3.01
C LEU A 5 -12.56 -10.29 -3.29
N LYS A 6 -13.23 -10.92 -2.32
CA LYS A 6 -13.63 -12.31 -2.48
C LYS A 6 -14.56 -12.42 -3.69
N PRO A 7 -14.45 -13.50 -4.50
CA PRO A 7 -15.30 -13.66 -5.66
C PRO A 7 -16.77 -13.72 -5.24
N LEU A 8 -17.68 -13.22 -6.07
CA LEU A 8 -19.13 -13.22 -5.77
C LEU A 8 -19.68 -14.60 -5.38
N LYS A 9 -19.08 -15.66 -5.95
CA LYS A 9 -19.35 -17.06 -5.61
C LYS A 9 -19.18 -17.38 -4.11
N TYR A 10 -18.25 -16.71 -3.44
CA TYR A 10 -18.01 -16.87 -2.01
C TYR A 10 -19.22 -16.39 -1.20
N TYR A 11 -19.70 -15.18 -1.45
CA TYR A 11 -20.86 -14.62 -0.73
C TYR A 11 -22.14 -15.40 -1.01
N LEU A 12 -22.32 -15.88 -2.26
CA LEU A 12 -23.44 -16.76 -2.62
C LEU A 12 -23.38 -18.09 -1.86
N PHE A 13 -22.19 -18.71 -1.77
CA PHE A 13 -21.99 -19.93 -1.00
C PHE A 13 -22.26 -19.69 0.50
N THR A 14 -21.76 -18.60 1.07
CA THR A 14 -22.02 -18.22 2.47
C THR A 14 -23.51 -18.00 2.73
N PHE A 15 -24.22 -17.35 1.81
CA PHE A 15 -25.66 -17.18 1.88
C PHE A 15 -26.42 -18.51 1.82
N LEU A 16 -26.05 -19.40 0.89
CA LEU A 16 -26.68 -20.72 0.80
C LEU A 16 -26.44 -21.55 2.06
N LEU A 17 -25.21 -21.54 2.58
CA LEU A 17 -24.87 -22.26 3.80
C LEU A 17 -25.66 -21.71 5.00
N SER A 18 -25.74 -20.39 5.17
CA SER A 18 -26.51 -19.79 6.25
C SER A 18 -28.01 -20.03 6.10
N ALA A 19 -28.54 -19.99 4.88
CA ALA A 19 -29.93 -20.34 4.58
C ALA A 19 -30.26 -21.80 4.91
N ILE A 20 -29.37 -22.74 4.59
CA ILE A 20 -29.54 -24.17 4.92
C ILE A 20 -29.56 -24.37 6.45
N ILE A 21 -28.66 -23.72 7.17
CA ILE A 21 -28.61 -23.79 8.65
C ILE A 21 -29.90 -23.25 9.26
N VAL A 22 -30.34 -22.07 8.80
CA VAL A 22 -31.58 -21.44 9.26
C VAL A 22 -32.78 -22.32 8.95
N ALA A 23 -32.89 -22.85 7.73
CA ALA A 23 -33.98 -23.75 7.34
C ALA A 23 -34.01 -25.03 8.19
N GLY A 24 -32.85 -25.64 8.46
CA GLY A 24 -32.73 -26.82 9.32
C GLY A 24 -33.17 -26.53 10.76
N TYR A 25 -32.77 -25.37 11.31
CA TYR A 25 -33.18 -24.94 12.65
C TYR A 25 -34.68 -24.63 12.72
N THR A 26 -35.23 -23.93 11.72
CA THR A 26 -36.66 -23.67 11.60
C THR A 26 -37.46 -24.98 11.55
N LEU A 27 -37.02 -25.95 10.75
CA LEU A 27 -37.66 -27.27 10.68
C LEU A 27 -37.64 -27.98 12.03
N TYR A 28 -36.51 -27.95 12.74
CA TYR A 28 -36.39 -28.50 14.09
C TYR A 28 -37.36 -27.85 15.09
N MET A 29 -37.51 -26.52 15.05
CA MET A 29 -38.45 -25.78 15.90
C MET A 29 -39.91 -26.17 15.63
N VAL A 30 -40.27 -26.34 14.35
CA VAL A 30 -41.61 -26.78 13.95
C VAL A 30 -41.89 -28.20 14.42
N LEU A 31 -40.94 -29.13 14.25
CA LEU A 31 -41.09 -30.53 14.67
C LEU A 31 -41.19 -30.70 16.19
N THR A 32 -40.58 -29.79 16.96
CA THR A 32 -40.63 -29.83 18.43
C THR A 32 -41.82 -29.07 19.03
N GLY A 33 -42.67 -28.46 18.19
CA GLY A 33 -43.83 -27.68 18.63
C GLY A 33 -43.47 -26.40 19.39
N ARG A 34 -42.23 -25.91 19.24
CA ARG A 34 -41.72 -24.72 19.93
C ARG A 34 -41.79 -23.44 19.09
N ALA A 35 -42.35 -23.53 17.88
CA ALA A 35 -42.32 -22.43 16.93
C ALA A 35 -43.57 -21.52 17.06
N GLU A 36 -43.36 -20.27 17.46
CA GLU A 36 -44.31 -19.20 17.14
C GLU A 36 -44.04 -18.69 15.71
N ILE A 37 -45.11 -18.51 14.93
CA ILE A 37 -45.02 -18.11 13.50
C ILE A 37 -44.32 -16.76 13.34
N SER A 38 -44.52 -15.85 14.29
CA SER A 38 -43.85 -14.54 14.37
C SER A 38 -42.32 -14.68 14.43
N GLU A 39 -41.81 -15.59 15.25
CA GLU A 39 -40.37 -15.81 15.42
C GLU A 39 -39.72 -16.39 14.15
N LEU A 40 -40.42 -17.29 13.46
CA LEU A 40 -39.91 -17.92 12.24
C LEU A 40 -39.67 -16.93 11.09
N THR A 41 -40.52 -15.91 10.96
CA THR A 41 -40.36 -14.89 9.90
C THR A 41 -39.09 -14.06 10.08
N SER A 42 -38.70 -13.77 11.32
CA SER A 42 -37.47 -13.02 11.62
C SER A 42 -36.21 -13.80 11.23
N LEU A 43 -36.25 -15.14 11.33
CA LEU A 43 -35.12 -16.00 11.00
C LEU A 43 -34.75 -15.94 9.52
N PHE A 44 -35.72 -15.73 8.62
CA PHE A 44 -35.44 -15.61 7.18
C PHE A 44 -34.63 -14.36 6.82
N PHE A 45 -34.58 -13.34 7.69
CA PHE A 45 -33.72 -12.17 7.50
C PHE A 45 -32.28 -12.42 7.94
N VAL A 46 -32.00 -13.49 8.71
CA VAL A 46 -30.65 -13.77 9.20
C VAL A 46 -29.66 -14.03 8.05
N PRO A 47 -29.95 -14.90 7.06
CA PRO A 47 -29.03 -15.14 5.94
C PRO A 47 -28.64 -13.88 5.13
N PRO A 48 -29.58 -13.02 4.68
CA PRO A 48 -29.22 -11.82 3.95
C PRO A 48 -28.50 -10.78 4.81
N VAL A 49 -28.89 -10.61 6.08
CA VAL A 49 -28.22 -9.68 7.01
C VAL A 49 -26.79 -10.13 7.29
N PHE A 50 -26.59 -11.41 7.59
CA PHE A 50 -25.27 -11.98 7.87
C PHE A 50 -24.32 -11.81 6.67
N THR A 51 -24.77 -12.20 5.48
CA THR A 51 -23.97 -12.03 4.25
C THR A 51 -23.73 -10.56 3.93
N GLY A 52 -24.72 -9.70 4.16
CA GLY A 52 -24.60 -8.25 3.96
C GLY A 52 -23.57 -7.60 4.87
N ILE A 53 -23.59 -7.92 6.18
CA ILE A 53 -22.59 -7.45 7.14
C ILE A 53 -21.19 -7.93 6.74
N TYR A 54 -21.06 -9.18 6.32
CA TYR A 54 -19.79 -9.75 5.90
C TYR A 54 -19.20 -9.03 4.67
N TRP A 55 -20.04 -8.82 3.66
CA TRP A 55 -19.68 -8.07 2.46
C TRP A 55 -19.30 -6.62 2.79
N LEU A 56 -20.06 -5.96 3.65
CA LEU A 56 -19.77 -4.60 4.09
C LEU A 56 -18.43 -4.52 4.85
N GLY A 57 -18.13 -5.52 5.68
CA GLY A 57 -16.84 -5.64 6.36
C GLY A 57 -15.68 -5.74 5.38
N ASP A 58 -15.77 -6.63 4.40
CA ASP A 58 -14.77 -6.76 3.34
C ASP A 58 -14.60 -5.45 2.55
N PHE A 59 -15.71 -4.78 2.22
CA PHE A 59 -15.69 -3.48 1.52
C PHE A 59 -14.99 -2.38 2.33
N LEU A 60 -15.30 -2.27 3.62
CA LEU A 60 -14.67 -1.28 4.51
C LEU A 60 -13.17 -1.56 4.68
N LEU A 61 -12.78 -2.83 4.86
CA LEU A 61 -11.38 -3.22 4.98
C LEU A 61 -10.60 -2.94 3.69
N ASP A 62 -11.18 -3.23 2.53
CA ASP A 62 -10.55 -2.93 1.24
C ASP A 62 -10.40 -1.41 1.03
N LYS A 63 -11.42 -0.62 1.40
CA LYS A 63 -11.34 0.84 1.34
C LYS A 63 -10.22 1.40 2.22
N ILE A 64 -10.06 0.88 3.44
CA ILE A 64 -8.96 1.27 4.33
C ILE A 64 -7.60 0.83 3.77
N ALA A 65 -7.51 -0.40 3.26
CA ALA A 65 -6.27 -0.95 2.69
C ALA A 65 -5.81 -0.18 1.45
N ARG A 66 -6.71 0.14 0.51
CA ARG A 66 -6.39 0.93 -0.69
C ARG A 66 -5.93 2.34 -0.35
N LYS A 67 -6.51 2.97 0.68
CA LYS A 67 -6.04 4.28 1.18
C LYS A 67 -4.59 4.20 1.67
N LYS A 68 -4.18 3.07 2.26
CA LYS A 68 -2.79 2.84 2.70
C LYS A 68 -1.86 2.55 1.51
N GLN A 69 -2.31 1.80 0.51
CA GLN A 69 -1.51 1.41 -0.66
C GLN A 69 -1.20 2.57 -1.62
N LYS A 70 -2.10 3.56 -1.76
CA LYS A 70 -1.85 4.75 -2.59
C LYS A 70 -0.68 5.63 -2.08
N ASN A 71 -0.17 5.37 -0.87
CA ASN A 71 0.87 6.16 -0.22
C ASN A 71 2.27 5.51 -0.22
N ASP A 72 2.47 4.31 -0.76
CA ASP A 72 3.75 3.60 -0.62
C ASP A 72 4.80 3.91 -1.71
N TYR A 73 4.58 4.96 -2.51
CA TYR A 73 5.61 5.48 -3.44
C TYR A 73 6.91 5.85 -2.70
N GLU A 74 6.82 6.27 -1.43
CA GLU A 74 8.00 6.49 -0.58
C GLU A 74 8.72 5.16 -0.29
N ALA A 75 7.99 4.07 0.00
CA ALA A 75 8.59 2.76 0.23
C ALA A 75 9.21 2.18 -1.03
N GLU A 76 8.57 2.35 -2.20
CA GLU A 76 9.13 1.95 -3.49
C GLU A 76 10.43 2.71 -3.78
N PHE A 77 10.46 4.04 -3.59
CA PHE A 77 11.66 4.86 -3.72
C PHE A 77 12.80 4.39 -2.80
N VAL A 78 12.49 4.10 -1.52
CA VAL A 78 13.48 3.58 -0.58
C VAL A 78 13.97 2.18 -0.98
N GLN A 79 13.09 1.34 -1.52
CA GLN A 79 13.45 0.00 -1.98
C GLN A 79 14.38 0.05 -3.20
N GLU A 80 14.16 0.95 -4.14
CA GLU A 80 15.03 1.13 -5.31
C GLU A 80 16.42 1.62 -4.92
N ILE A 81 16.50 2.58 -3.99
CA ILE A 81 17.78 3.05 -3.44
C ILE A 81 18.52 1.91 -2.74
N ASN A 82 17.83 1.15 -1.88
CA ASN A 82 18.42 0.01 -1.20
C ASN A 82 18.94 -1.04 -2.19
N LYS A 83 18.21 -1.29 -3.28
CA LYS A 83 18.64 -2.20 -4.34
C LYS A 83 19.93 -1.71 -5.00
N LYS A 84 19.99 -0.44 -5.41
CA LYS A 84 21.20 0.15 -6.01
C LYS A 84 22.41 0.10 -5.08
N MET A 85 22.20 0.45 -3.80
CA MET A 85 23.26 0.36 -2.80
C MET A 85 23.73 -1.08 -2.62
N HIS A 86 22.82 -2.06 -2.66
CA HIS A 86 23.17 -3.47 -2.53
C HIS A 86 23.98 -3.97 -3.74
N GLU A 87 23.54 -3.61 -4.95
CA GLU A 87 24.22 -3.95 -6.21
C GLU A 87 25.63 -3.34 -6.30
N SER A 88 25.83 -2.15 -5.72
CA SER A 88 27.15 -1.50 -5.67
C SER A 88 28.20 -2.25 -4.84
N LYS A 89 27.78 -3.18 -3.96
CA LYS A 89 28.63 -3.87 -2.98
C LYS A 89 29.46 -2.95 -2.07
N ALA A 90 29.15 -1.65 -2.02
CA ALA A 90 29.89 -0.65 -1.27
C ALA A 90 29.52 -0.59 0.23
N PHE A 91 28.49 -1.31 0.65
CA PHE A 91 27.94 -1.30 2.01
C PHE A 91 27.78 -2.73 2.54
N ILE A 92 28.15 -2.93 3.79
CA ILE A 92 27.91 -4.19 4.52
C ILE A 92 26.55 -4.16 5.24
N LEU A 93 26.02 -5.31 5.64
CA LEU A 93 24.72 -5.42 6.32
C LEU A 93 24.61 -4.49 7.56
N GLU A 94 25.70 -4.33 8.30
CA GLU A 94 25.75 -3.45 9.48
C GLU A 94 25.58 -1.98 9.11
N ASP A 95 26.13 -1.55 7.97
CA ASP A 95 26.00 -0.17 7.48
C ASP A 95 24.54 0.17 7.19
N TYR A 96 23.79 -0.77 6.60
CA TYR A 96 22.36 -0.59 6.37
C TYR A 96 21.59 -0.43 7.68
N ARG A 97 21.92 -1.23 8.71
CA ARG A 97 21.30 -1.10 10.04
C ARG A 97 21.58 0.27 10.65
N LYS A 98 22.82 0.77 10.53
CA LYS A 98 23.20 2.11 10.99
C LYS A 98 22.41 3.20 10.27
N LEU A 99 22.30 3.13 8.94
CA LEU A 99 21.52 4.09 8.14
C LEU A 99 20.03 4.07 8.48
N GLN A 100 19.45 2.90 8.75
CA GLN A 100 18.05 2.76 9.16
C GLN A 100 17.76 3.42 10.51
N GLN A 101 18.75 3.42 11.41
CA GLN A 101 18.63 4.02 12.74
C GLN A 101 19.00 5.50 12.78
N ASP A 102 19.74 6.02 11.79
CA ASP A 102 20.12 7.43 11.72
C ASP A 102 18.93 8.31 11.30
N GLN A 103 18.38 9.06 12.27
CA GLN A 103 17.28 9.98 12.05
C GLN A 103 17.59 11.12 11.06
N LYS A 104 18.84 11.61 11.01
CA LYS A 104 19.25 12.67 10.08
C LYS A 104 19.29 12.15 8.65
N PHE A 105 19.80 10.93 8.46
CA PHE A 105 19.77 10.27 7.16
C PHE A 105 18.33 9.99 6.72
N GLN A 106 17.50 9.37 7.57
CA GLN A 106 16.09 9.10 7.25
C GLN A 106 15.30 10.38 6.92
N GLY A 107 15.54 11.46 7.66
CA GLY A 107 14.94 12.77 7.36
C GLY A 107 15.39 13.33 6.00
N SER A 108 16.65 13.11 5.63
CA SER A 108 17.20 13.54 4.33
C SER A 108 16.67 12.70 3.17
N LEU A 109 16.46 11.40 3.39
CA LEU A 109 15.84 10.49 2.43
C LEU A 109 14.40 10.91 2.08
N LYS A 110 13.63 11.35 3.09
CA LYS A 110 12.29 11.92 2.88
C LYS A 110 12.30 13.19 2.05
N ILE A 111 13.24 14.08 2.31
CA ILE A 111 13.41 15.32 1.52
C ILE A 111 13.79 14.95 0.08
N ALA A 112 14.70 14.00 -0.12
CA ALA A 112 15.09 13.54 -1.45
C ALA A 112 13.89 12.96 -2.23
N TYR A 113 13.04 12.18 -1.57
CA TYR A 113 11.78 11.71 -2.16
C TYR A 113 10.83 12.87 -2.53
N GLN A 114 10.70 13.89 -1.67
CA GLN A 114 9.90 15.07 -1.99
C GLN A 114 10.45 15.83 -3.20
N ILE A 115 11.77 15.95 -3.32
CA ILE A 115 12.41 16.56 -4.49
C ILE A 115 12.17 15.73 -5.75
N ALA A 116 12.25 14.40 -5.67
CA ALA A 116 11.96 13.52 -6.80
C ALA A 116 10.52 13.68 -7.29
N LYS A 117 9.56 13.82 -6.37
CA LYS A 117 8.13 13.91 -6.68
C LYS A 117 7.67 15.29 -7.13
N ASN A 118 8.14 16.34 -6.45
CA ASN A 118 7.61 17.71 -6.60
C ASN A 118 8.60 18.68 -7.26
N GLY A 119 9.85 18.25 -7.49
CA GLY A 119 10.93 19.12 -7.94
C GLY A 119 11.65 19.84 -6.80
N GLU A 120 12.68 20.60 -7.16
CA GLU A 120 13.45 21.43 -6.20
C GLU A 120 12.72 22.73 -5.90
N ASN A 121 12.92 23.25 -4.68
CA ASN A 121 12.44 24.57 -4.29
C ASN A 121 13.50 25.30 -3.47
N GLU A 122 13.24 26.56 -3.09
CA GLU A 122 14.20 27.39 -2.35
C GLU A 122 14.67 26.77 -1.03
N GLN A 123 13.81 25.97 -0.38
CA GLN A 123 14.10 25.31 0.88
C GLN A 123 14.88 24.00 0.69
N TRP A 124 14.51 23.20 -0.31
CA TRP A 124 14.98 21.84 -0.56
C TRP A 124 15.61 21.74 -1.95
N THR A 125 16.94 21.77 -1.99
CA THR A 125 17.73 21.58 -3.21
C THR A 125 18.66 20.39 -3.07
N LEU A 126 19.04 19.78 -4.20
CA LEU A 126 19.97 18.64 -4.19
C LEU A 126 21.35 19.03 -3.64
N GLU A 127 21.81 20.25 -3.92
CA GLU A 127 23.10 20.75 -3.40
C GLU A 127 23.11 20.87 -1.87
N LYS A 128 21.98 21.31 -1.28
CA LYS A 128 21.84 21.42 0.19
C LYS A 128 21.87 20.03 0.84
N LEU A 129 21.25 19.03 0.20
CA LEU A 129 21.30 17.63 0.64
C LEU A 129 22.72 17.06 0.59
N GLU A 130 23.46 17.34 -0.49
CA GLU A 130 24.83 16.87 -0.66
C GLU A 130 25.78 17.44 0.41
N LYS A 131 25.66 18.74 0.70
CA LYS A 131 26.50 19.43 1.70
C LYS A 131 26.12 19.13 3.16
N ARG A 132 25.00 18.44 3.41
CA ARG A 132 24.47 18.21 4.76
C ARG A 132 25.31 17.23 5.59
N PHE A 133 26.01 16.32 4.93
CA PHE A 133 26.81 15.28 5.57
C PHE A 133 28.30 15.50 5.30
N ARG A 134 29.15 15.14 6.26
CA ARG A 134 30.61 15.22 6.06
C ARG A 134 31.02 14.14 5.07
N SER A 135 31.83 14.48 4.06
CA SER A 135 32.15 13.60 2.92
C SER A 135 32.68 12.20 3.26
N GLN A 136 33.33 12.03 4.41
CA GLN A 136 33.87 10.75 4.87
C GLN A 136 32.88 9.88 5.66
N THR A 137 31.70 10.39 5.94
CA THR A 137 30.69 9.69 6.74
C THR A 137 29.94 8.65 5.92
N LEU A 138 29.37 7.66 6.61
CA LEU A 138 28.62 6.59 5.99
C LEU A 138 27.35 7.12 5.31
N GLU A 139 26.71 8.09 5.95
CA GLU A 139 25.52 8.80 5.48
C GLU A 139 25.82 9.60 4.22
N ALA A 140 26.98 10.27 4.14
CA ALA A 140 27.38 10.98 2.92
C ALA A 140 27.59 10.04 1.74
N ARG A 141 28.21 8.87 1.97
CA ARG A 141 28.36 7.85 0.92
C ARG A 141 27.02 7.32 0.45
N ALA A 142 26.09 7.03 1.35
CA ALA A 142 24.74 6.58 1.01
C ALA A 142 23.94 7.67 0.29
N MET A 143 24.06 8.93 0.71
CA MET A 143 23.35 10.06 0.12
C MET A 143 23.73 10.31 -1.34
N LYS A 144 24.95 9.94 -1.77
CA LYS A 144 25.32 9.99 -3.20
C LYS A 144 24.40 9.12 -4.06
N PHE A 145 24.13 7.89 -3.63
CA PHE A 145 23.20 6.99 -4.34
C PHE A 145 21.78 7.53 -4.37
N VAL A 146 21.35 8.14 -3.26
CA VAL A 146 20.03 8.80 -3.18
C VAL A 146 19.94 9.94 -4.20
N ILE A 147 20.92 10.86 -4.22
CA ILE A 147 20.94 12.01 -5.11
C ILE A 147 21.01 11.57 -6.58
N GLU A 148 21.85 10.59 -6.89
CA GLU A 148 21.97 10.02 -8.23
C GLU A 148 20.63 9.43 -8.69
N HIS A 149 19.96 8.66 -7.84
CA HIS A 149 18.64 8.14 -8.16
C HIS A 149 17.59 9.23 -8.37
N VAL A 150 17.58 10.29 -7.55
CA VAL A 150 16.68 11.43 -7.76
C VAL A 150 16.93 12.11 -9.11
N ARG A 151 18.20 12.25 -9.54
CA ARG A 151 18.54 12.81 -10.85
C ARG A 151 18.02 11.93 -11.98
N GLU A 152 18.24 10.61 -11.92
CA GLU A 152 17.74 9.67 -12.93
C GLU A 152 16.22 9.69 -13.06
N VAL A 153 15.49 9.68 -11.93
CA VAL A 153 14.03 9.75 -11.93
C VAL A 153 13.57 11.03 -12.63
N ARG A 154 14.19 12.17 -12.33
CA ARG A 154 13.84 13.45 -12.98
C ARG A 154 14.19 13.48 -14.46
N GLU A 155 15.33 12.94 -14.86
CA GLU A 155 15.71 12.83 -16.28
C GLU A 155 14.72 11.96 -17.07
N SER A 156 14.28 10.84 -16.49
CA SER A 156 13.31 9.94 -17.12
C SER A 156 11.92 10.57 -17.25
N LEU A 157 11.50 11.37 -16.26
CA LEU A 157 10.26 12.15 -16.32
C LEU A 157 10.33 13.24 -17.40
N GLY A 158 11.46 13.95 -17.50
CA GLY A 158 11.68 14.96 -18.54
C GLY A 158 11.68 14.36 -19.95
N LYS A 159 12.28 13.18 -20.15
CA LYS A 159 12.26 12.47 -21.44
C LYS A 159 10.87 11.95 -21.82
N SER A 160 10.06 11.50 -20.85
CA SER A 160 8.69 11.04 -21.13
C SER A 160 7.78 12.19 -21.59
N GLN A 161 7.91 13.37 -20.99
CA GLN A 161 7.14 14.55 -21.40
C GLN A 161 7.52 15.04 -22.81
N ALA A 162 8.82 15.05 -23.13
CA ALA A 162 9.31 15.44 -24.45
C ALA A 162 8.93 14.45 -25.58
N THR A 163 8.57 13.21 -25.25
CA THR A 163 8.13 12.20 -26.23
C THR A 163 6.62 12.30 -26.48
N SER A 164 5.83 12.56 -25.43
CA SER A 164 4.38 12.81 -25.55
C SER A 164 4.04 14.07 -26.36
N GLU A 165 4.90 15.10 -26.32
CA GLU A 165 4.69 16.32 -27.11
C GLU A 165 4.99 16.12 -28.60
N LYS A 166 5.84 15.15 -28.94
CA LYS A 166 6.17 14.82 -30.34
C LYS A 166 5.11 13.95 -31.01
N GLU A 167 4.41 13.11 -30.26
CA GLU A 167 3.31 12.29 -30.79
C GLU A 167 1.98 13.05 -30.88
N GLY A 168 1.80 14.15 -30.14
CA GLY A 168 0.61 15.01 -30.23
C GLY A 168 0.65 16.06 -31.36
N GLN A 169 1.72 16.09 -32.17
CA GLN A 169 1.91 17.01 -33.30
C GLN A 169 1.93 16.32 -34.67
N LEU A 170 1.67 15.00 -34.71
CA LEU A 170 1.47 14.19 -35.92
C LEU A 170 0.00 13.82 -36.06
#